data_AF-A0A0F8XX39-F1
#
_entry.id   AF-A0A0F8XX39-F1
#
_cell.length_a   1.000
_cell.length_b   1.000
_cell.length_c   1.000
_cell.angle_alpha   90.00
_cell.angle_beta   90.00
_cell.angle_gamma   90.00
#
_symmetry.space_group_name_H-M   'P 1'
#
loop_
_entity.id
_entity.type
_entity.pdbx_description
1 polymer ?
#
loop_
_entity_poly.entity_id
_entity_poly.type
_entity_poly.pdbx_seq_one_letter_code
_entity_poly.pdbx_strand_id
1 'polypeptide(L)'
;MSGNFYNFAAIRGVQAGTEYYVIMVPLKMVPKIFEFDSQELPADLRAQRVLSNVRVPQIASYLSENFEEYTLSSLCASVDGDLEFSSASESLQFRNVGELRLSMTARIILNDGQHRRAAIEEALKTRPKLENETISVVLFVDEGLERCQQMFADLNKNAVRPSGSLNVLYDRRDILSNLVKEIIIIQSKLKGVV
;
A
#
# COMPACT_ATOMS: atom_id res chain seq x y z
N MET A 1 2.97 -31.74 -10.99
CA MET A 1 4.28 -31.06 -10.90
C MET A 1 4.21 -30.16 -9.67
N SER A 2 5.11 -30.32 -8.71
CA SER A 2 5.16 -29.47 -7.51
C SER A 2 5.70 -28.09 -7.90
N GLY A 3 4.81 -27.15 -8.20
CA GLY A 3 5.17 -25.75 -8.44
C GLY A 3 5.74 -25.09 -7.18
N ASN A 4 6.54 -24.04 -7.35
CA ASN A 4 6.97 -23.19 -6.23
C ASN A 4 5.86 -22.18 -5.93
N PHE A 5 5.47 -22.06 -4.67
CA PHE A 5 4.40 -21.16 -4.21
C PHE A 5 4.90 -20.24 -3.10
N TYR A 6 4.41 -19.00 -3.10
CA TYR A 6 4.41 -18.15 -1.91
C TYR A 6 3.19 -18.50 -1.06
N ASN A 7 3.39 -18.65 0.24
CA ASN A 7 2.32 -18.93 1.18
C ASN A 7 2.19 -17.77 2.16
N PHE A 8 0.98 -17.25 2.33
CA PHE A 8 0.68 -16.16 3.24
C PHE A 8 -0.48 -16.52 4.17
N ALA A 9 -0.38 -16.11 5.43
CA ALA A 9 -1.59 -16.00 6.25
C ALA A 9 -2.47 -14.90 5.64
N ALA A 10 -3.75 -15.23 5.43
CA ALA A 10 -4.68 -14.40 4.70
C ALA A 10 -6.05 -14.35 5.35
N ILE A 11 -6.72 -13.23 5.13
CA ILE A 11 -8.14 -13.06 5.43
C ILE A 11 -8.89 -12.88 4.11
N ARG A 12 -9.85 -13.77 3.83
CA ARG A 12 -10.76 -13.68 2.69
C ARG A 12 -11.93 -12.75 2.99
N GLY A 13 -12.17 -11.81 2.08
CA GLY A 13 -13.36 -10.97 2.03
C GLY A 13 -14.12 -11.15 0.71
N VAL A 14 -15.28 -10.49 0.61
CA VAL A 14 -16.07 -10.42 -0.62
C VAL A 14 -16.41 -8.95 -0.89
N GLN A 15 -16.07 -8.47 -2.09
CA GLN A 15 -16.42 -7.13 -2.56
C GLN A 15 -17.04 -7.23 -3.95
N ALA A 16 -18.19 -6.59 -4.15
CA ALA A 16 -18.95 -6.66 -5.41
C ALA A 16 -19.19 -8.09 -5.92
N GLY A 17 -19.39 -9.04 -5.00
CA GLY A 17 -19.61 -10.46 -5.32
C GLY A 17 -18.36 -11.26 -5.69
N THR A 18 -17.17 -10.66 -5.69
CA THR A 18 -15.90 -11.35 -5.92
C THR A 18 -15.10 -11.51 -4.63
N GLU A 19 -14.43 -12.64 -4.46
CA GLU A 19 -13.48 -12.84 -3.36
C GLU A 19 -12.24 -11.94 -3.53
N TYR A 20 -11.73 -11.45 -2.42
CA TYR A 20 -10.44 -10.78 -2.34
C TYR A 20 -9.76 -11.14 -1.03
N TYR A 21 -8.46 -10.92 -0.92
CA TYR A 21 -7.67 -11.35 0.23
C TYR A 21 -6.86 -10.22 0.79
N VAL A 22 -6.67 -10.20 2.10
CA VAL A 22 -5.72 -9.32 2.78
C VAL A 22 -4.61 -10.17 3.37
N ILE A 23 -3.37 -9.86 3.02
CA ILE A 23 -2.16 -10.53 3.51
C ILE A 23 -1.21 -9.53 4.17
N MET A 24 -0.38 -10.00 5.08
CA MET A 24 0.71 -9.21 5.66
C MET A 24 2.03 -9.62 5.00
N VAL A 25 2.71 -8.67 4.38
CA VAL A 25 3.95 -8.94 3.64
C VAL A 25 5.11 -8.26 4.35
N PRO A 26 6.17 -9.01 4.73
CA PRO A 26 7.41 -8.41 5.24
C PRO A 26 7.99 -7.41 4.25
N LEU A 27 8.44 -6.24 4.71
CA LEU A 27 8.90 -5.16 3.83
C LEU A 27 10.03 -5.63 2.88
N LYS A 28 10.92 -6.50 3.33
CA LYS A 28 11.99 -7.09 2.49
C LYS A 28 11.49 -7.92 1.31
N MET A 29 10.25 -8.43 1.38
CA MET A 29 9.63 -9.23 0.32
C MET A 29 8.83 -8.37 -0.65
N VAL A 30 8.45 -7.14 -0.27
CA VAL A 30 7.64 -6.25 -1.13
C VAL A 30 8.30 -5.99 -2.49
N PRO A 31 9.59 -5.63 -2.60
CA PRO A 31 10.20 -5.40 -3.91
C PRO A 31 10.27 -6.67 -4.77
N LYS A 32 10.37 -7.84 -4.13
CA LYS A 32 10.55 -9.16 -4.78
C LYS A 32 9.23 -9.76 -5.29
N ILE A 33 8.15 -9.61 -4.52
CA ILE A 33 6.83 -10.15 -4.89
C ILE A 33 6.18 -9.24 -5.94
N PHE A 34 6.24 -7.93 -5.72
CA PHE A 34 5.61 -6.95 -6.58
C PHE A 34 6.61 -6.43 -7.61
N GLU A 35 7.28 -7.36 -8.30
CA GLU A 35 8.20 -7.01 -9.38
C GLU A 35 7.48 -6.22 -10.46
N PHE A 36 8.11 -5.11 -10.85
CA PHE A 36 7.54 -4.16 -11.78
C PHE A 36 8.14 -4.44 -13.16
N ASP A 37 7.39 -5.14 -14.01
CA ASP A 37 7.69 -5.12 -15.43
C ASP A 37 6.78 -4.12 -16.15
N SER A 38 7.32 -2.92 -16.35
CA SER A 38 6.62 -1.91 -17.16
C SER A 38 6.32 -2.40 -18.58
N GLN A 39 7.12 -3.31 -19.14
CA GLN A 39 7.05 -3.69 -20.56
C GLN A 39 5.84 -4.55 -20.90
N GLU A 40 5.27 -5.25 -19.91
CA GLU A 40 4.09 -6.09 -20.10
C GLU A 40 2.78 -5.28 -20.20
N LEU A 41 2.84 -3.97 -19.97
CA LEU A 41 1.67 -3.09 -20.00
C LEU A 41 1.58 -2.29 -21.31
N PRO A 42 0.36 -2.09 -21.85
CA PRO A 42 0.10 -1.14 -22.92
C PRO A 42 0.73 0.24 -22.65
N ALA A 43 1.10 0.95 -23.72
CA ALA A 43 1.82 2.22 -23.66
C ALA A 43 1.13 3.28 -22.75
N ASP A 44 -0.19 3.33 -22.78
CA ASP A 44 -0.96 4.31 -22.01
C ASP A 44 -0.90 4.05 -20.49
N LEU A 45 -0.82 2.77 -20.10
CA LEU A 45 -0.66 2.39 -18.70
C LEU A 45 0.77 2.58 -18.19
N ARG A 46 1.77 2.43 -19.07
CA ARG A 46 3.16 2.76 -18.74
C ARG A 46 3.32 4.24 -18.39
N ALA A 47 2.67 5.12 -19.14
CA ALA A 47 2.76 6.57 -18.92
C ALA A 47 2.17 7.01 -17.55
N GLN A 48 1.11 6.36 -17.08
CA GLN A 48 0.48 6.65 -15.78
C GLN A 48 1.24 6.04 -14.58
N ARG A 49 2.23 5.18 -14.85
CA ARG A 49 3.03 4.48 -13.84
C ARG A 49 4.46 4.99 -13.71
N VAL A 50 4.76 6.15 -14.29
CA VAL A 50 6.05 6.82 -14.08
C VAL A 50 6.15 7.23 -12.61
N LEU A 51 7.10 6.64 -11.91
CA LEU A 51 7.40 6.99 -10.53
C LEU A 51 7.86 8.45 -10.46
N SER A 52 7.35 9.18 -9.47
CA SER A 52 7.78 10.55 -9.25
C SER A 52 9.15 10.55 -8.58
N ASN A 53 10.12 11.19 -9.22
CA ASN A 53 11.46 11.42 -8.68
C ASN A 53 11.46 12.26 -7.39
N VAL A 54 10.33 12.87 -7.04
CA VAL A 54 10.16 13.65 -5.80
C VAL A 54 9.45 12.82 -4.73
N ARG A 55 8.38 12.10 -5.11
CA ARG A 55 7.52 11.40 -4.14
C ARG A 55 8.18 10.17 -3.53
N VAL A 56 8.95 9.42 -4.30
CA VAL A 56 9.63 8.21 -3.80
C VAL A 56 10.66 8.56 -2.72
N PRO A 57 11.61 9.50 -2.95
CA PRO A 57 12.55 9.91 -1.91
C PRO A 57 11.86 10.46 -0.65
N GLN A 58 10.79 11.25 -0.80
CA GLN A 58 10.05 11.79 0.35
C GLN A 58 9.46 10.68 1.23
N ILE A 59 8.83 9.66 0.63
CA ILE A 59 8.27 8.53 1.39
C ILE A 59 9.41 7.71 2.01
N ALA A 60 10.52 7.49 1.29
CA ALA A 60 11.65 6.71 1.79
C ALA A 60 12.32 7.38 3.00
N SER A 61 12.52 8.70 2.95
CA SER A 61 12.96 9.52 4.09
C SER A 61 11.98 9.44 5.24
N TYR A 62 10.67 9.60 4.98
CA TYR A 62 9.64 9.46 6.00
C TYR A 62 9.74 8.11 6.73
N LEU A 63 9.86 7.00 6.03
CA LEU A 63 10.02 5.67 6.62
C LEU A 63 11.31 5.55 7.44
N SER A 64 12.43 6.04 6.90
CA SER A 64 13.74 5.89 7.52
C SER A 64 13.89 6.76 8.78
N GLU A 65 13.42 8.01 8.73
CA GLU A 65 13.52 9.00 9.79
C GLU A 65 12.50 8.75 10.91
N ASN A 66 11.34 8.18 10.57
CA ASN A 66 10.24 7.94 11.50
C ASN A 66 10.00 6.44 11.74
N PHE A 67 11.06 5.62 11.71
CA PHE A 67 10.96 4.16 11.75
C PHE A 67 10.22 3.60 12.98
N GLU A 68 10.07 4.36 14.06
CA GLU A 68 9.33 3.95 15.26
C GLU A 68 7.84 4.31 15.24
N GLU A 69 7.41 5.17 14.30
CA GLU A 69 6.07 5.76 14.32
C GLU A 69 5.47 6.04 12.93
N TYR A 70 6.09 5.54 11.85
CA TYR A 70 5.55 5.72 10.50
C TYR A 70 4.22 4.98 10.34
N THR A 71 3.43 5.39 9.35
CA THR A 71 2.23 4.68 8.95
C THR A 71 2.13 4.67 7.44
N LEU A 72 1.86 3.48 6.88
CA LEU A 72 1.56 3.31 5.46
C LEU A 72 0.14 2.74 5.32
N SER A 73 -0.57 3.19 4.29
CA SER A 73 -1.77 2.51 3.83
C SER A 73 -1.41 1.16 3.18
N SER A 74 -2.40 0.31 2.94
CA SER A 74 -2.21 -0.98 2.25
C SER A 74 -1.81 -0.81 0.79
N LEU A 75 -0.98 -1.71 0.27
CA LEU A 75 -0.84 -1.86 -1.19
C LEU A 75 -2.08 -2.57 -1.75
N CYS A 76 -2.42 -2.31 -3.00
CA CYS A 76 -3.50 -3.03 -3.70
C CYS A 76 -2.92 -3.65 -4.97
N ALA A 77 -3.14 -4.94 -5.17
CA ALA A 77 -2.69 -5.65 -6.36
C ALA A 77 -3.77 -6.59 -6.92
N SER A 78 -3.73 -6.78 -8.23
CA SER A 78 -4.43 -7.84 -8.94
C SER A 78 -3.47 -9.00 -9.19
N VAL A 79 -3.96 -10.23 -9.08
CA VAL A 79 -3.21 -11.45 -9.38
C VAL A 79 -3.83 -12.12 -10.59
N ASP A 80 -3.00 -12.36 -11.62
CA ASP A 80 -3.31 -13.15 -12.81
C ASP A 80 -2.48 -14.44 -12.75
N GLY A 81 -3.15 -15.55 -12.41
CA GLY A 81 -2.54 -16.88 -12.27
C GLY A 81 -3.12 -17.69 -11.12
N ASP A 82 -2.48 -18.83 -10.82
CA ASP A 82 -2.95 -19.78 -9.81
C ASP A 82 -2.85 -19.21 -8.39
N LEU A 83 -4.01 -19.01 -7.79
CA LEU A 83 -4.20 -18.57 -6.42
C LEU A 83 -5.18 -19.53 -5.74
N GLU A 84 -4.75 -20.13 -4.63
CA GLU A 84 -5.53 -21.09 -3.86
C GLU A 84 -5.64 -20.63 -2.41
N PHE A 85 -6.87 -20.52 -1.90
CA PHE A 85 -7.12 -20.24 -0.50
C PHE A 85 -7.59 -21.50 0.22
N SER A 86 -6.94 -21.84 1.32
CA SER A 86 -7.35 -22.90 2.24
C SER A 86 -7.68 -22.29 3.60
N SER A 87 -8.87 -22.59 4.13
CA SER A 87 -9.22 -22.09 5.46
C SER A 87 -8.45 -22.83 6.53
N ALA A 88 -8.02 -22.11 7.57
CA ALA A 88 -7.35 -22.69 8.73
C ALA A 88 -8.30 -23.49 9.64
N SER A 89 -9.63 -23.35 9.46
CA SER A 89 -10.62 -24.01 10.29
C SER A 89 -11.93 -24.24 9.53
N GLU A 90 -12.54 -25.39 9.72
CA GLU A 90 -13.89 -25.69 9.22
C GLU A 90 -15.00 -24.96 10.02
N SER A 91 -14.65 -24.33 11.14
CA SER A 91 -15.62 -23.56 11.92
C SER A 91 -16.12 -22.34 11.14
N LEU A 92 -17.43 -22.09 11.21
CA LEU A 92 -18.05 -20.95 10.54
C LEU A 92 -17.43 -19.60 10.94
N GLN A 93 -16.92 -19.49 12.16
CA GLN A 93 -16.30 -18.27 12.68
C GLN A 93 -14.95 -17.95 12.01
N PHE A 94 -14.15 -18.97 11.66
CA PHE A 94 -12.79 -18.79 11.14
C PHE A 94 -12.65 -19.22 9.67
N ARG A 95 -13.75 -19.52 8.97
CA ARG A 95 -13.76 -19.95 7.56
C ARG A 95 -13.12 -18.99 6.56
N ASN A 96 -12.92 -17.73 6.96
CA ASN A 96 -12.31 -16.67 6.16
C ASN A 96 -10.88 -16.39 6.56
N VAL A 97 -10.37 -17.00 7.63
CA VAL A 97 -8.97 -16.95 8.02
C VAL A 97 -8.30 -18.22 7.52
N GLY A 98 -7.15 -18.09 6.88
CA GLY A 98 -6.53 -19.22 6.21
C GLY A 98 -5.16 -18.94 5.65
N GLU A 99 -4.70 -19.88 4.83
CA GLU A 99 -3.49 -19.76 4.04
C GLU A 99 -3.88 -19.45 2.59
N LEU A 100 -3.22 -18.45 2.02
CA LEU A 100 -3.28 -18.12 0.60
C LEU A 100 -1.99 -18.56 -0.06
N ARG A 101 -2.11 -19.48 -1.02
CA ARG A 101 -1.01 -19.99 -1.83
C ARG A 101 -1.05 -19.32 -3.19
N LEU A 102 0.05 -18.69 -3.55
CA LEU A 102 0.20 -17.93 -4.79
C LEU A 102 1.35 -18.54 -5.59
N SER A 103 1.09 -18.95 -6.83
CA SER A 103 2.15 -19.47 -7.70
C SER A 103 3.25 -18.41 -7.88
N MET A 104 4.52 -18.81 -7.77
CA MET A 104 5.64 -17.91 -8.08
C MET A 104 5.70 -17.50 -9.55
N THR A 105 4.95 -18.17 -10.43
CA THR A 105 4.80 -17.79 -11.84
C THR A 105 3.57 -16.93 -12.10
N ALA A 106 2.76 -16.62 -11.08
CA ALA A 106 1.61 -15.75 -11.23
C ALA A 106 2.08 -14.31 -11.49
N ARG A 107 1.38 -13.62 -12.39
CA ARG A 107 1.63 -12.20 -12.66
C ARG A 107 0.90 -11.36 -11.63
N ILE A 108 1.63 -10.50 -10.94
CA ILE A 108 1.07 -9.62 -9.90
C ILE A 108 1.17 -8.17 -10.37
N ILE A 109 0.03 -7.50 -10.49
CA ILE A 109 -0.07 -6.13 -11.00
C ILE A 109 -0.48 -5.21 -9.85
N LEU A 110 0.38 -4.27 -9.48
CA LEU A 110 0.00 -3.22 -8.52
C LEU A 110 -1.04 -2.27 -9.13
N ASN A 111 -2.17 -2.14 -8.44
CA ASN A 111 -3.26 -1.21 -8.77
C ASN A 111 -3.14 0.10 -7.97
N ASP A 112 -2.57 0.05 -6.77
CA ASP A 112 -2.23 1.23 -5.99
C ASP A 112 -1.00 0.97 -5.11
N GLY A 113 -0.24 2.03 -4.81
CA GLY A 113 0.91 1.98 -3.93
C GLY A 113 2.27 1.82 -4.62
N GLN A 114 2.36 2.08 -5.94
CA GLN A 114 3.63 2.02 -6.68
C GLN A 114 4.76 2.85 -6.05
N HIS A 115 4.47 4.09 -5.62
CA HIS A 115 5.47 4.95 -4.96
C HIS A 115 5.84 4.41 -3.58
N ARG A 116 4.91 3.76 -2.88
CA ARG A 116 5.17 3.14 -1.57
C ARG A 116 6.06 1.91 -1.72
N ARG A 117 5.79 1.04 -2.70
CA ARG A 117 6.65 -0.10 -3.04
C ARG A 117 8.09 0.34 -3.34
N ALA A 118 8.26 1.33 -4.21
CA ALA A 118 9.59 1.87 -4.54
C ALA A 118 10.25 2.55 -3.32
N ALA A 119 9.49 3.27 -2.50
CA ALA A 119 10.03 3.92 -1.31
C ALA A 119 10.44 2.93 -0.22
N ILE A 120 9.73 1.81 -0.08
CA ILE A 120 10.12 0.70 0.81
C ILE A 120 11.47 0.14 0.34
N GLU A 121 11.64 -0.10 -0.96
CA GLU A 121 12.91 -0.57 -1.52
C GLU A 121 14.07 0.39 -1.22
N GLU A 122 13.88 1.70 -1.41
CA GLU A 122 14.89 2.70 -1.08
C GLU A 122 15.16 2.82 0.43
N ALA A 123 14.11 2.82 1.26
CA ALA A 123 14.24 2.92 2.71
C ALA A 123 14.97 1.71 3.32
N LEU A 124 14.84 0.52 2.74
CA LEU A 124 15.55 -0.66 3.20
C LEU A 124 17.08 -0.55 3.00
N LYS A 125 17.54 0.20 1.99
CA LYS A 125 18.98 0.46 1.76
C LYS A 125 19.59 1.30 2.87
N THR A 126 18.86 2.30 3.37
CA THR A 126 19.31 3.22 4.43
C THR A 126 18.99 2.70 5.82
N ARG A 127 17.92 1.90 5.97
CA ARG A 127 17.42 1.38 7.25
C ARG A 127 17.05 -0.10 7.15
N PRO A 128 18.02 -1.04 7.13
CA PRO A 128 17.75 -2.48 7.06
C PRO A 128 16.91 -3.05 8.21
N LYS A 129 16.81 -2.34 9.35
CA LYS A 129 15.97 -2.76 10.48
C LYS A 129 14.48 -2.89 10.11
N LEU A 130 14.03 -2.18 9.07
CA LEU A 130 12.64 -2.22 8.58
C LEU A 130 12.29 -3.57 7.92
N GLU A 131 13.26 -4.41 7.56
CA GLU A 131 13.06 -5.63 6.74
C GLU A 131 11.97 -6.60 7.23
N ASN A 132 11.83 -6.75 8.55
CA ASN A 132 10.91 -7.70 9.19
C ASN A 132 9.59 -7.06 9.63
N GLU A 133 9.46 -5.74 9.51
CA GLU A 133 8.16 -5.10 9.64
C GLU A 133 7.26 -5.49 8.47
N THR A 134 5.95 -5.28 8.60
CA THR A 134 4.98 -5.76 7.61
C THR A 134 4.09 -4.64 7.10
N ILE A 135 3.68 -4.76 5.84
CA ILE A 135 2.64 -3.93 5.24
C ILE A 135 1.48 -4.83 4.82
N SER A 136 0.25 -4.34 4.99
CA SER A 136 -0.93 -5.01 4.47
C SER A 136 -1.00 -4.87 2.95
N VAL A 137 -1.33 -5.97 2.27
CA VAL A 137 -1.60 -6.00 0.83
C VAL A 137 -2.99 -6.57 0.59
N VAL A 138 -3.79 -5.83 -0.16
CA VAL A 138 -5.09 -6.27 -0.67
C VAL A 138 -4.89 -6.89 -2.04
N LEU A 139 -5.20 -8.18 -2.16
CA LEU A 139 -5.09 -8.97 -3.38
C LEU A 139 -6.47 -9.25 -3.95
N PHE A 140 -6.66 -8.87 -5.21
CA PHE A 140 -7.85 -9.23 -5.98
C PHE A 140 -7.49 -10.34 -6.96
N VAL A 141 -8.35 -11.36 -7.06
CA VAL A 141 -8.25 -12.35 -8.12
C VAL A 141 -8.72 -11.67 -9.40
N ASP A 142 -7.83 -11.56 -10.37
CA ASP A 142 -8.12 -10.87 -11.61
C ASP A 142 -8.02 -11.83 -12.80
N GLU A 143 -8.97 -11.71 -13.70
CA GLU A 143 -9.10 -12.54 -14.90
C GLU A 143 -8.79 -11.73 -16.18
N GLY A 144 -8.38 -10.45 -16.06
CA GLY A 144 -8.00 -9.69 -17.25
C GLY A 144 -7.53 -8.23 -17.05
N LEU A 145 -6.84 -7.74 -18.07
CA LEU A 145 -6.23 -6.41 -18.10
C LEU A 145 -7.24 -5.25 -17.98
N GLU A 146 -8.42 -5.36 -18.59
CA GLU A 146 -9.45 -4.30 -18.54
C GLU A 146 -9.96 -4.05 -17.11
N ARG A 147 -10.10 -5.13 -16.32
CA ARG A 147 -10.56 -5.04 -14.93
C ARG A 147 -9.49 -4.41 -14.04
N CYS A 148 -8.21 -4.81 -14.20
CA CYS A 148 -7.07 -4.13 -13.57
C CYS A 148 -7.10 -2.60 -13.82
N GLN A 149 -7.38 -2.20 -15.06
CA GLN A 149 -7.43 -0.78 -15.45
C GLN A 149 -8.57 -0.03 -14.77
N GLN A 150 -9.77 -0.62 -14.77
CA GLN A 150 -10.92 -0.01 -14.11
C GLN A 150 -10.69 0.10 -12.60
N MET A 151 -10.10 -0.93 -11.97
CA MET A 151 -9.76 -0.88 -10.55
C MET A 151 -8.73 0.21 -10.23
N PHE A 152 -7.71 0.37 -11.06
CA PHE A 152 -6.77 1.48 -10.93
C PHE A 152 -7.49 2.84 -10.98
N ALA A 153 -8.39 3.02 -11.95
CA ALA A 153 -9.17 4.25 -12.07
C ALA A 153 -10.08 4.49 -10.85
N ASP A 154 -10.77 3.45 -10.37
CA ASP A 154 -11.68 3.54 -9.22
C ASP A 154 -10.95 3.87 -7.92
N LEU A 155 -9.78 3.26 -7.69
CA LEU A 155 -8.95 3.53 -6.51
C LEU A 155 -8.45 4.99 -6.48
N ASN A 156 -8.07 5.53 -7.65
CA ASN A 156 -7.55 6.90 -7.72
C ASN A 156 -8.66 7.96 -7.74
N LYS A 157 -9.76 7.72 -8.46
CA LYS A 157 -10.87 8.67 -8.60
C LYS A 157 -11.60 8.91 -7.27
N ASN A 158 -11.74 7.88 -6.45
CA ASN A 158 -12.44 7.98 -5.16
C ASN A 158 -11.52 8.45 -4.02
N ALA A 159 -10.21 8.60 -4.25
CA ALA A 159 -9.28 9.13 -3.28
C ALA A 159 -9.40 10.66 -3.16
N VAL A 160 -10.22 11.13 -2.22
CA VAL A 160 -10.33 12.56 -1.91
C VAL A 160 -9.14 12.98 -1.04
N ARG A 161 -8.37 13.97 -1.50
CA ARG A 161 -7.31 14.56 -0.68
C ARG A 161 -7.92 15.43 0.42
N PRO A 162 -7.52 15.26 1.69
CA PRO A 162 -7.88 16.20 2.74
C PRO A 162 -7.46 17.63 2.39
N SER A 163 -8.15 18.63 2.94
CA SER A 163 -7.78 20.03 2.73
C SER A 163 -6.37 20.30 3.30
N GLY A 164 -5.65 21.23 2.69
CA GLY A 164 -4.30 21.61 3.16
C GLY A 164 -4.32 22.11 4.61
N SER A 165 -5.36 22.83 5.02
CA SER A 165 -5.55 23.29 6.39
C SER A 165 -5.70 22.15 7.40
N LEU A 166 -6.39 21.08 7.03
CA LEU A 166 -6.59 19.92 7.91
C LEU A 166 -5.29 19.13 8.07
N ASN A 167 -4.52 18.99 6.98
CA ASN A 167 -3.19 18.36 7.04
C ASN A 167 -2.26 19.15 7.97
N VAL A 168 -2.20 20.48 7.83
CA VAL A 168 -1.41 21.35 8.73
C VAL A 168 -1.88 21.19 10.18
N LEU A 169 -3.20 21.15 10.43
CA LEU A 169 -3.75 21.01 11.78
C LEU A 169 -3.32 19.70 12.46
N TYR A 170 -3.26 18.60 11.72
CA TYR A 170 -2.92 17.29 12.28
C TYR A 170 -1.43 16.94 12.22
N ASP A 171 -0.68 17.52 11.30
CA ASP A 171 0.75 17.26 11.16
C ASP A 171 1.51 17.90 12.33
N ARG A 172 1.99 17.06 13.24
CA ARG A 172 2.82 17.47 14.39
C ARG A 172 4.31 17.31 14.13
N ARG A 173 4.70 16.73 12.99
CA ARG A 173 6.10 16.51 12.61
C ARG A 173 6.64 17.69 11.82
N ASP A 174 5.79 18.38 11.07
CA ASP A 174 6.17 19.59 10.35
C ASP A 174 6.31 20.81 11.29
N ILE A 175 7.51 21.38 11.31
CA ILE A 175 7.89 22.54 12.15
C ILE A 175 7.01 23.74 11.80
N LEU A 176 6.75 23.97 10.50
CA LEU A 176 5.91 25.09 10.07
C LEU A 176 4.46 24.90 10.52
N SER A 177 3.94 23.68 10.43
CA SER A 177 2.61 23.34 10.93
C SER A 177 2.48 23.58 12.44
N ASN A 178 3.51 23.24 13.22
CA ASN A 178 3.54 23.54 14.65
C ASN A 178 3.60 25.06 14.92
N LEU A 179 4.44 25.80 14.20
CA LEU A 179 4.52 27.26 14.31
C LEU A 179 3.18 27.94 14.00
N VAL A 180 2.50 27.53 12.93
CA VAL A 180 1.18 28.08 12.56
C VAL A 180 0.16 27.85 13.68
N LYS A 181 0.15 26.67 14.32
CA LYS A 181 -0.74 26.39 15.46
C LYS A 181 -0.41 27.26 16.66
N GLU A 182 0.87 27.45 16.98
CA GLU A 182 1.29 28.33 18.07
C GLU A 182 0.84 29.78 17.85
N ILE A 183 1.03 30.30 16.64
CA ILE A 183 0.58 31.66 16.28
C ILE A 183 -0.94 31.79 16.44
N ILE A 184 -1.74 30.80 16.02
CA ILE A 184 -3.20 30.81 16.19
C ILE A 184 -3.59 30.81 17.67
N ILE A 185 -2.90 30.01 18.49
CA ILE A 185 -3.13 29.97 19.95
C ILE A 185 -2.80 31.33 20.58
N ILE A 186 -1.68 31.95 20.20
CA ILE A 186 -1.29 33.28 20.69
C ILE A 186 -2.32 34.33 20.27
N GLN A 187 -2.74 34.35 19.00
CA GLN A 187 -3.75 35.25 18.46
C GLN A 187 -5.07 35.14 19.24
N SER A 188 -5.53 33.92 19.53
CA SER A 188 -6.78 33.70 20.27
C SER A 188 -6.70 34.18 21.72
N LYS A 189 -5.54 34.03 22.40
CA LYS A 189 -5.31 34.60 23.74
C LYS A 189 -5.28 36.13 23.74
N LEU A 190 -4.76 36.75 22.69
CA LEU A 190 -4.68 38.21 22.57
C LEU A 190 -6.03 38.88 22.27
N LYS A 191 -7.01 38.16 21.71
CA LYS A 191 -8.38 38.66 21.48
C LYS A 191 -9.15 39.03 22.75
N GLY A 192 -8.68 38.62 23.93
CA GLY A 192 -9.24 39.04 25.21
C GLY A 192 -8.50 40.19 25.89
N VAL A 193 -7.47 40.75 25.26
CA VAL A 193 -6.56 41.77 25.83
C VAL A 193 -6.66 43.11 25.08
N VAL A 194 -7.32 43.13 23.92
CA VAL A 194 -7.59 44.34 23.11
C VAL A 194 -9.09 44.62 23.09
#